data_AF-A0AAN1X938-F1
#
_entry.id   AF-A0AAN1X938-F1
#
_cell.length_a   1.000
_cell.length_b   1.000
_cell.length_c   1.000
_cell.angle_alpha   90.00
_cell.angle_beta   90.00
_cell.angle_gamma   90.00
#
_symmetry.space_group_name_H-M   'P 1'
#
loop_
_entity.id
_entity.type
_entity.pdbx_description
1 polymer ?
#
loop_
_entity_poly.entity_id
_entity_poly.type
_entity_poly.pdbx_seq_one_letter_code
_entity_poly.pdbx_strand_id
1 'polypeptide(L)'
;MLRMKVAVNHFKHLLLGDLHVAAVHQETEVFKKLAPRCRDVNIAEKTWKSWFEEPQIIPRLKTIRTLDALASCAIRVVSERDGEEKALPSGFFGQLVHGGLVKRMMQASKSKHPLIALRDRAESYKPISPLHLHLDAIEVDALSEGYGDISWETVKRVGAERILSILAERWGPRHGTAYLEFSSDLSLDWEAADADRRAEIRKGYARFKPDLFENALNQVPHPAWARTGIGADVSSTHIYKALFSLAADTRFLKADRLVTWSLDLATAALAMHALAWSDRYTTFDDLMPDELIYWIAFEEIFFTSEPLDASNTEIVRAISQLDAEWTEETFSIFNRAREIYQCQLAELGLTANEVLGTAMLAVEAHPLRYVMKE
;
A
#
# COMPACT_ATOMS: atom_id res chain seq x y z
N MET A 1 -8.79 14.43 6.66
CA MET A 1 -10.13 13.89 6.33
C MET A 1 -10.03 12.49 5.75
N LEU A 2 -9.15 12.25 4.77
CA LEU A 2 -9.00 10.97 4.05
C LEU A 2 -8.96 9.71 4.93
N ARG A 3 -8.13 9.66 5.99
CA ARG A 3 -8.06 8.50 6.91
C ARG A 3 -9.40 8.08 7.53
N MET A 4 -10.28 9.04 7.85
CA MET A 4 -11.58 8.74 8.45
C MET A 4 -12.53 8.12 7.42
N LYS A 5 -12.59 8.71 6.22
CA LYS A 5 -13.31 8.16 5.05
C LYS A 5 -12.88 6.72 4.76
N VAL A 6 -11.58 6.47 4.72
CA VAL A 6 -11.00 5.13 4.51
C VAL A 6 -11.37 4.19 5.64
N ALA A 7 -11.26 4.62 6.91
CA ALA A 7 -11.56 3.77 8.06
C ALA A 7 -13.00 3.25 8.07
N VAL A 8 -13.98 4.12 7.83
CA VAL A 8 -15.39 3.69 7.87
C VAL A 8 -15.77 2.82 6.67
N ASN A 9 -15.24 3.12 5.48
CA ASN A 9 -15.48 2.30 4.31
C ASN A 9 -14.78 0.95 4.39
N HIS A 10 -13.54 0.91 4.91
CA HIS A 10 -12.83 -0.36 5.13
C HIS A 10 -13.54 -1.24 6.17
N PHE A 11 -14.00 -0.66 7.29
CA PHE A 11 -14.81 -1.38 8.27
C PHE A 11 -16.07 -1.98 7.63
N LYS A 12 -16.78 -1.19 6.81
CA LYS A 12 -17.98 -1.66 6.09
C LYS A 12 -17.66 -2.76 5.10
N HIS A 13 -16.62 -2.60 4.29
CA HIS A 13 -16.19 -3.59 3.32
C HIS A 13 -15.90 -4.94 3.98
N LEU A 14 -15.10 -4.94 5.06
CA LEU A 14 -14.79 -6.17 5.80
C LEU A 14 -16.02 -6.80 6.49
N LEU A 15 -17.02 -6.01 6.88
CA LEU A 15 -18.23 -6.50 7.55
C LEU A 15 -19.30 -7.00 6.57
N LEU A 16 -19.49 -6.27 5.47
CA LEU A 16 -20.59 -6.46 4.53
C LEU A 16 -20.21 -7.32 3.31
N GLY A 17 -18.93 -7.39 2.96
CA GLY A 17 -18.46 -8.04 1.72
C GLY A 17 -19.11 -7.39 0.50
N ASP A 18 -19.65 -8.22 -0.40
CA ASP A 18 -20.30 -7.80 -1.66
C ASP A 18 -21.49 -6.83 -1.48
N LEU A 19 -22.07 -6.75 -0.28
CA LEU A 19 -23.14 -5.78 0.02
C LEU A 19 -22.62 -4.37 0.27
N HIS A 20 -21.30 -4.17 0.35
CA HIS A 20 -20.70 -2.87 0.59
C HIS A 20 -20.88 -1.93 -0.60
N VAL A 21 -21.30 -0.70 -0.29
CA VAL A 21 -21.40 0.43 -1.21
C VAL A 21 -20.60 1.57 -0.60
N ALA A 22 -19.49 1.93 -1.24
CA ALA A 22 -18.60 2.95 -0.72
C ALA A 22 -19.27 4.33 -0.60
N ALA A 23 -18.82 5.13 0.36
CA ALA A 23 -19.33 6.47 0.70
C ALA A 23 -20.82 6.55 1.12
N VAL A 24 -21.58 5.46 1.04
CA VAL A 24 -22.94 5.36 1.58
C VAL A 24 -22.88 4.80 3.00
N HIS A 25 -23.65 5.37 3.93
CA HIS A 25 -23.59 4.94 5.34
C HIS A 25 -24.05 3.49 5.56
N GLN A 26 -25.04 2.98 4.82
CA GLN A 26 -25.60 1.61 4.94
C GLN A 26 -25.84 1.17 6.38
N GLU A 27 -26.54 2.01 7.12
CA GLU A 27 -26.78 1.82 8.55
C GLU A 27 -27.50 0.49 8.80
N THR A 28 -28.67 0.29 8.18
CA THR A 28 -29.52 -0.89 8.37
C THR A 28 -28.74 -2.19 8.16
N GLU A 29 -27.93 -2.26 7.12
CA GLU A 29 -27.12 -3.43 6.77
C GLU A 29 -26.02 -3.70 7.79
N VAL A 30 -25.30 -2.65 8.21
CA VAL A 30 -24.22 -2.73 9.20
C VAL A 30 -24.76 -3.20 10.54
N PHE A 31 -25.81 -2.55 11.07
CA PHE A 31 -26.36 -2.92 12.37
C PHE A 31 -26.99 -4.32 12.35
N LYS A 32 -27.62 -4.73 11.24
CA LYS A 32 -28.14 -6.10 11.06
C LYS A 32 -27.03 -7.15 11.07
N LYS A 33 -25.85 -6.86 10.49
CA LYS A 33 -24.69 -7.77 10.51
C LYS A 33 -23.99 -7.81 11.87
N LEU A 34 -24.00 -6.71 12.63
CA LEU A 34 -23.39 -6.64 13.97
C LEU A 34 -24.23 -7.31 15.05
N ALA A 35 -25.55 -7.15 15.03
CA ALA A 35 -26.47 -7.65 16.06
C ALA A 35 -26.26 -9.12 16.48
N PRO A 36 -26.06 -10.10 15.56
CA PRO A 36 -25.83 -11.49 15.97
C PRO A 36 -24.41 -11.76 16.50
N ARG A 37 -23.44 -10.87 16.27
CA ARG A 37 -22.01 -11.09 16.58
C ARG A 37 -21.53 -10.31 17.79
N CYS A 38 -22.17 -9.19 18.11
CA CYS A 38 -21.77 -8.28 19.17
C CYS A 38 -22.94 -8.05 20.14
N ARG A 39 -22.70 -8.28 21.44
CA ARG A 39 -23.74 -8.13 22.48
C ARG A 39 -24.21 -6.69 22.67
N ASP A 40 -23.28 -5.73 22.57
CA ASP A 40 -23.56 -4.30 22.73
C ASP A 40 -22.99 -3.51 21.53
N VAL A 41 -23.87 -3.06 20.64
CA VAL A 41 -23.49 -2.16 19.56
C VAL A 41 -23.51 -0.72 20.07
N ASN A 42 -22.37 -0.26 20.60
CA ASN A 42 -22.23 1.03 21.27
C ASN A 42 -21.96 2.21 20.31
N ILE A 43 -22.59 2.23 19.13
CA ILE A 43 -22.52 3.36 18.18
C ILE A 43 -23.95 3.84 17.93
N ALA A 44 -24.22 5.11 18.24
CA ALA A 44 -25.51 5.71 17.92
C ALA A 44 -25.64 5.93 16.40
N GLU A 45 -26.83 5.71 15.86
CA GLU A 45 -27.19 5.96 14.45
C GLU A 45 -26.71 7.32 13.95
N LYS A 46 -26.98 8.38 14.72
CA LYS A 46 -26.54 9.74 14.39
C LYS A 46 -25.02 9.86 14.28
N THR A 47 -24.28 9.17 15.16
CA THR A 47 -22.82 9.15 15.12
C THR A 47 -22.33 8.42 13.87
N TRP A 48 -22.94 7.29 13.53
CA TRP A 48 -22.62 6.55 12.32
C TRP A 48 -22.83 7.39 11.06
N LYS A 49 -24.00 8.02 10.92
CA LYS A 49 -24.32 8.90 9.78
C LYS A 49 -23.36 10.08 9.65
N SER A 50 -23.03 10.72 10.77
CA SER A 50 -22.11 11.87 10.79
C SER A 50 -20.71 11.57 10.26
N TRP A 51 -20.30 10.30 10.20
CA TRP A 51 -19.02 9.91 9.63
C TRP A 51 -19.00 9.88 8.10
N PHE A 52 -20.15 10.01 7.44
CA PHE A 52 -20.29 10.08 5.98
C PHE A 52 -20.70 11.48 5.50
N GLU A 53 -20.93 12.42 6.42
CA GLU A 53 -21.31 13.80 6.10
C GLU A 53 -20.07 14.65 5.80
N GLU A 54 -20.24 15.64 4.92
CA GLU A 54 -19.23 16.64 4.60
C GLU A 54 -19.58 18.00 5.27
N PRO A 55 -18.64 18.69 5.92
CA PRO A 55 -17.23 18.31 6.11
C PRO A 55 -17.07 17.20 7.16
N GLN A 56 -16.24 16.22 6.85
CA GLN A 56 -16.01 15.09 7.76
C GLN A 56 -15.25 15.51 9.04
N ILE A 57 -15.92 15.44 10.19
CA ILE A 57 -15.31 15.75 11.49
C ILE A 57 -14.59 14.53 12.04
N ILE A 58 -13.29 14.67 12.33
CA ILE A 58 -12.51 13.58 12.95
C ILE A 58 -13.04 13.34 14.37
N PRO A 59 -13.59 12.15 14.66
CA PRO A 59 -14.12 11.85 15.99
C PRO A 59 -12.99 11.77 17.03
N ARG A 60 -13.34 11.83 18.32
CA ARG A 60 -12.37 11.58 19.39
C ARG A 60 -11.91 10.13 19.35
N LEU A 61 -10.69 9.87 19.82
CA LEU A 61 -10.11 8.52 19.86
C LEU A 61 -10.99 7.50 20.60
N LYS A 62 -11.68 7.92 21.67
CA LYS A 62 -12.63 7.04 22.39
C LYS A 62 -13.77 6.57 21.49
N THR A 63 -14.28 7.43 20.61
CA THR A 63 -15.40 7.13 19.73
C THR A 63 -14.96 6.21 18.58
N ILE A 64 -13.80 6.44 17.98
CA ILE A 64 -13.31 5.56 16.90
C ILE A 64 -12.92 4.17 17.42
N ARG A 65 -12.45 4.06 18.68
CA ARG A 65 -12.17 2.77 19.33
C ARG A 65 -13.41 1.88 19.45
N THR A 66 -14.61 2.42 19.29
CA THR A 66 -15.80 1.57 19.16
C THR A 66 -15.77 0.74 17.88
N LEU A 67 -15.19 1.22 16.78
CA LEU A 67 -14.96 0.40 15.58
C LEU A 67 -14.02 -0.76 15.86
N ASP A 68 -12.95 -0.53 16.61
CA ASP A 68 -12.01 -1.61 17.01
C ASP A 68 -12.73 -2.68 17.85
N ALA A 69 -13.58 -2.26 18.80
CA ALA A 69 -14.37 -3.19 19.61
C ALA A 69 -15.34 -4.00 18.74
N LEU A 70 -16.07 -3.35 17.84
CA LEU A 70 -17.00 -4.02 16.92
C LEU A 70 -16.29 -4.96 15.95
N ALA A 71 -15.14 -4.55 15.41
CA ALA A 71 -14.35 -5.39 14.53
C ALA A 71 -13.84 -6.64 15.24
N SER A 72 -13.41 -6.52 16.50
CA SER A 72 -12.94 -7.67 17.28
C SER A 72 -14.02 -8.74 17.49
N CYS A 73 -15.30 -8.37 17.60
CA CYS A 73 -16.41 -9.33 17.71
C CYS A 73 -16.96 -9.78 16.36
N ALA A 74 -17.01 -8.92 15.34
CA ALA A 74 -17.76 -9.18 14.12
C ALA A 74 -16.94 -9.50 12.88
N ILE A 75 -15.66 -9.15 12.82
CA ILE A 75 -14.83 -9.28 11.61
C ILE A 75 -13.78 -10.37 11.82
N ARG A 76 -13.69 -11.27 10.83
CA ARG A 76 -12.65 -12.29 10.70
C ARG A 76 -12.12 -12.19 9.27
N VAL A 77 -10.81 -12.04 9.14
CA VAL A 77 -10.12 -11.98 7.85
C VAL A 77 -9.53 -13.36 7.61
N VAL A 78 -9.87 -13.96 6.47
CA VAL A 78 -9.30 -15.23 6.06
C VAL A 78 -7.93 -14.95 5.45
N SER A 79 -6.91 -15.60 5.98
CA SER A 79 -5.56 -15.55 5.44
C SER A 79 -5.48 -16.32 4.12
N GLU A 80 -4.97 -15.68 3.07
CA GLU A 80 -4.92 -16.30 1.73
C GLU A 80 -3.99 -17.51 1.70
N ARG A 81 -2.91 -17.52 2.50
CA ARG A 81 -1.93 -18.60 2.55
C ARG A 81 -2.43 -19.91 3.16
N ASP A 82 -3.13 -19.83 4.29
CA ASP A 82 -3.45 -20.98 5.15
C ASP A 82 -4.96 -21.16 5.37
N GLY A 83 -5.79 -20.25 4.85
CA GLY A 83 -7.24 -20.25 5.04
C GLY A 83 -7.68 -19.96 6.48
N GLU A 84 -6.75 -19.58 7.37
CA GLU A 84 -7.08 -19.35 8.77
C GLU A 84 -7.84 -18.02 8.96
N GLU A 85 -8.93 -18.07 9.71
CA GLU A 85 -9.65 -16.87 10.15
C GLU A 85 -8.89 -16.17 11.27
N LYS A 86 -8.39 -14.97 11.00
CA LYS A 86 -7.66 -14.13 11.94
C LYS A 86 -8.47 -12.88 12.27
N ALA A 87 -8.42 -12.45 13.53
CA ALA A 87 -8.97 -11.16 13.93
C ALA A 87 -8.04 -10.03 13.44
N LEU A 88 -8.61 -8.84 13.22
CA LEU A 88 -7.79 -7.67 12.95
C LEU A 88 -6.87 -7.36 14.15
N PRO A 89 -5.66 -6.83 13.90
CA PRO A 89 -4.79 -6.35 14.97
C PRO A 89 -5.50 -5.38 15.92
N SER A 90 -5.17 -5.46 17.20
CA SER A 90 -5.78 -4.60 18.22
C SER A 90 -5.54 -3.12 17.92
N GLY A 91 -6.62 -2.33 17.92
CA GLY A 91 -6.56 -0.87 17.70
C GLY A 91 -6.36 -0.46 16.24
N PHE A 92 -6.64 -1.35 15.29
CA PHE A 92 -6.53 -1.12 13.85
C PHE A 92 -7.14 0.22 13.40
N PHE A 93 -8.43 0.46 13.62
CA PHE A 93 -9.12 1.69 13.17
C PHE A 93 -8.70 2.91 13.98
N GLY A 94 -8.45 2.75 15.28
CA GLY A 94 -7.92 3.82 16.11
C GLY A 94 -6.56 4.34 15.62
N GLN A 95 -5.66 3.46 15.20
CA GLN A 95 -4.37 3.82 14.61
C GLN A 95 -4.48 4.26 13.15
N LEU A 96 -5.44 3.71 12.40
CA LEU A 96 -5.70 4.15 11.02
C LEU A 96 -6.10 5.62 10.97
N VAL A 97 -6.95 6.08 11.91
CA VAL A 97 -7.47 7.45 11.96
C VAL A 97 -6.59 8.42 12.75
N HIS A 98 -6.03 7.99 13.88
CA HIS A 98 -5.26 8.86 14.79
C HIS A 98 -3.78 8.48 14.92
N GLY A 99 -3.30 7.46 14.23
CA GLY A 99 -1.88 7.12 14.17
C GLY A 99 -1.21 7.85 13.01
N GLY A 100 -0.32 7.12 12.34
CA GLY A 100 0.37 7.56 11.14
C GLY A 100 1.78 8.08 11.36
N LEU A 101 2.60 7.94 10.33
CA LEU A 101 4.02 8.30 10.33
C LEU A 101 4.23 9.79 10.60
N VAL A 102 3.60 10.67 9.80
CA VAL A 102 3.72 12.12 9.92
C VAL A 102 3.38 12.59 11.33
N LYS A 103 2.24 12.13 11.86
CA LYS A 103 1.82 12.45 13.22
C LYS A 103 2.83 12.01 14.27
N ARG A 104 3.43 10.82 14.12
CA ARG A 104 4.44 10.31 15.05
C ARG A 104 5.74 11.12 14.97
N MET A 105 6.20 11.46 13.78
CA MET A 105 7.38 12.32 13.58
C MET A 105 7.19 13.68 14.24
N MET A 106 6.04 14.33 13.99
CA MET A 106 5.73 15.69 14.40
C MET A 106 5.19 15.82 15.84
N GLN A 107 5.26 14.77 16.67
CA GLN A 107 4.84 14.87 18.07
C GLN A 107 5.64 15.97 18.79
N ALA A 108 5.02 16.76 19.68
CA ALA A 108 5.78 17.78 20.42
C ALA A 108 6.99 17.15 21.14
N SER A 109 8.15 17.81 21.06
CA SER A 109 9.40 17.34 21.66
C SER A 109 10.03 18.47 22.47
N LYS A 110 10.60 18.13 23.63
CA LYS A 110 11.48 19.02 24.41
C LYS A 110 12.95 18.79 24.09
N SER A 111 13.26 17.96 23.08
CA SER A 111 14.62 17.67 22.67
C SER A 111 15.33 18.94 22.20
N LYS A 112 16.58 19.12 22.63
CA LYS A 112 17.47 20.17 22.09
C LYS A 112 17.94 19.86 20.66
N HIS A 113 17.72 18.62 20.20
CA HIS A 113 18.06 18.15 18.86
C HIS A 113 16.78 17.64 18.17
N PRO A 114 15.95 18.54 17.61
CA PRO A 114 14.66 18.18 17.05
C PRO A 114 14.78 17.21 15.86
N LEU A 115 15.82 17.36 15.01
CA LEU A 115 16.04 16.49 13.85
C LEU A 115 16.37 15.04 14.25
N ILE A 116 17.20 14.86 15.29
CA ILE A 116 17.54 13.53 15.80
C ILE A 116 16.27 12.88 16.36
N ALA A 117 15.51 13.60 17.20
CA ALA A 117 14.26 13.09 17.76
C ALA A 117 13.23 12.74 16.66
N LEU A 118 13.17 13.52 15.58
CA LEU A 118 12.31 13.25 14.44
C LEU A 118 12.71 11.94 13.74
N ARG A 119 14.00 11.76 13.43
CA ARG A 119 14.55 10.53 12.82
C ARG A 119 14.32 9.30 13.69
N ASP A 120 14.60 9.39 14.99
CA ASP A 120 14.39 8.28 15.94
C ASP A 120 12.92 7.84 15.97
N ARG A 121 11.99 8.80 15.90
CA ARG A 121 10.55 8.52 15.87
C ARG A 121 10.12 7.87 14.56
N ALA A 122 10.64 8.35 13.43
CA ALA A 122 10.41 7.75 12.12
C ALA A 122 10.93 6.31 12.10
N GLU A 123 12.16 6.07 12.55
CA GLU A 123 12.76 4.73 12.60
C GLU A 123 11.98 3.77 13.50
N SER A 124 11.52 4.24 14.66
CA SER A 124 10.69 3.44 15.56
C SER A 124 9.27 3.16 15.05
N TYR A 125 8.84 3.82 13.97
CA TYR A 125 7.49 3.67 13.44
C TYR A 125 7.33 2.35 12.70
N LYS A 126 6.21 1.67 12.98
CA LYS A 126 5.77 0.48 12.25
C LYS A 126 4.28 0.62 11.93
N PRO A 127 3.87 0.56 10.64
CA PRO A 127 2.47 0.54 10.27
C PRO A 127 1.82 -0.77 10.74
N ILE A 128 0.52 -0.75 11.03
CA ILE A 128 -0.23 -1.95 11.42
C ILE A 128 -0.52 -2.87 10.22
N SER A 129 -0.72 -2.28 9.04
CA SER A 129 -1.02 -3.01 7.81
C SER A 129 -0.52 -2.24 6.58
N PRO A 130 -0.47 -2.86 5.39
CA PRO A 130 -0.14 -2.18 4.14
C PRO A 130 -1.04 -0.97 3.87
N LEU A 131 -2.33 -1.04 4.23
CA LEU A 131 -3.24 0.10 4.13
C LEU A 131 -2.78 1.29 5.00
N HIS A 132 -2.25 1.04 6.21
CA HIS A 132 -1.72 2.13 7.04
C HIS A 132 -0.52 2.79 6.38
N LEU A 133 0.41 1.98 5.85
CA LEU A 133 1.60 2.46 5.15
C LEU A 133 1.24 3.27 3.90
N HIS A 134 0.24 2.82 3.14
CA HIS A 134 -0.24 3.54 1.96
C HIS A 134 -0.78 4.92 2.33
N LEU A 135 -1.60 5.02 3.38
CA LEU A 135 -2.09 6.31 3.88
C LEU A 135 -0.97 7.18 4.44
N ASP A 136 0.06 6.58 5.05
CA ASP A 136 1.26 7.32 5.47
C ASP A 136 1.98 7.93 4.27
N ALA A 137 2.07 7.21 3.14
CA ALA A 137 2.68 7.72 1.92
C ALA A 137 1.92 8.89 1.32
N ILE A 138 0.58 8.82 1.27
CA ILE A 138 -0.25 9.96 0.85
C ILE A 138 0.00 11.19 1.73
N GLU A 139 0.07 11.01 3.06
CA GLU A 139 0.28 12.13 3.99
C GLU A 139 1.69 12.70 3.95
N VAL A 140 2.71 11.85 3.81
CA VAL A 140 4.10 12.30 3.63
C VAL A 140 4.22 13.09 2.33
N ASP A 141 3.55 12.64 1.28
CA ASP A 141 3.59 13.32 0.00
C ASP A 141 2.81 14.65 0.01
N ALA A 142 1.69 14.72 0.72
CA ALA A 142 0.95 15.97 0.92
C ALA A 142 1.67 16.99 1.83
N LEU A 143 2.76 16.60 2.50
CA LEU A 143 3.39 17.41 3.54
C LEU A 143 4.01 18.70 2.97
N SER A 144 3.48 19.84 3.41
CA SER A 144 3.93 21.18 2.99
C SER A 144 4.43 22.05 4.14
N GLU A 145 4.34 21.57 5.39
CA GLU A 145 4.73 22.31 6.59
C GLU A 145 5.97 21.70 7.26
N GLY A 146 6.79 22.55 7.87
CA GLY A 146 7.95 22.13 8.66
C GLY A 146 7.58 21.65 10.08
N TYR A 147 8.60 21.37 10.89
CA TYR A 147 8.43 21.02 12.30
C TYR A 147 9.42 21.79 13.18
N GLY A 148 8.93 22.83 13.87
CA GLY A 148 9.78 23.75 14.60
C GLY A 148 10.77 24.43 13.65
N ASP A 149 12.07 24.27 13.91
CA ASP A 149 13.16 24.80 13.07
C ASP A 149 13.55 23.87 11.90
N ILE A 150 12.86 22.74 11.72
CA ILE A 150 13.12 21.80 10.62
C ILE A 150 12.28 22.18 9.41
N SER A 151 12.91 22.32 8.25
CA SER A 151 12.22 22.62 6.99
C SER A 151 11.28 21.49 6.57
N TRP A 152 10.22 21.83 5.83
CA TRP A 152 9.26 20.85 5.33
C TRP A 152 9.94 19.82 4.40
N GLU A 153 10.94 20.23 3.61
CA GLU A 153 11.71 19.32 2.75
C GLU A 153 12.39 18.24 3.58
N THR A 154 13.00 18.62 4.70
CA THR A 154 13.70 17.67 5.59
C THR A 154 12.71 16.72 6.25
N VAL A 155 11.55 17.22 6.71
CA VAL A 155 10.50 16.37 7.30
C VAL A 155 9.94 15.38 6.27
N LYS A 156 9.63 15.87 5.06
CA LYS A 156 9.15 15.05 3.94
C LYS A 156 10.14 13.97 3.56
N ARG A 157 11.42 14.32 3.42
CA ARG A 157 12.52 13.39 3.11
C ARG A 157 12.62 12.25 4.12
N VAL A 158 12.64 12.56 5.41
CA VAL A 158 12.71 11.54 6.47
C VAL A 158 11.47 10.61 6.45
N GLY A 159 10.28 11.17 6.18
CA GLY A 159 9.07 10.38 6.02
C GLY A 159 9.14 9.42 4.83
N ALA A 160 9.57 9.93 3.67
CA ALA A 160 9.70 9.17 2.43
C ALA A 160 10.74 8.04 2.57
N GLU A 161 11.92 8.36 3.09
CA GLU A 161 12.98 7.39 3.37
C GLU A 161 12.49 6.27 4.30
N ARG A 162 11.69 6.59 5.32
CA ARG A 162 11.15 5.56 6.21
C ARG A 162 10.13 4.66 5.51
N ILE A 163 9.26 5.20 4.66
CA ILE A 163 8.31 4.38 3.89
C ILE A 163 9.06 3.43 2.96
N LEU A 164 10.05 3.93 2.23
CA LEU A 164 10.90 3.12 1.36
C LEU A 164 11.68 2.06 2.17
N SER A 165 12.17 2.39 3.37
CA SER A 165 12.78 1.42 4.28
C SER A 165 11.82 0.30 4.68
N ILE A 166 10.57 0.63 5.04
CA ILE A 166 9.57 -0.39 5.39
C ILE A 166 9.23 -1.27 4.18
N LEU A 167 9.12 -0.69 2.99
CA LEU A 167 8.93 -1.46 1.75
C LEU A 167 10.13 -2.37 1.47
N ALA A 168 11.35 -1.92 1.76
CA ALA A 168 12.56 -2.74 1.61
C ALA A 168 12.61 -3.90 2.62
N GLU A 169 12.15 -3.68 3.86
CA GLU A 169 11.94 -4.76 4.84
C GLU A 169 10.91 -5.79 4.34
N ARG A 170 9.84 -5.32 3.66
CA ARG A 170 8.76 -6.19 3.14
C ARG A 170 9.14 -6.97 1.88
N TRP A 171 9.84 -6.35 0.94
CA TRP A 171 10.08 -6.87 -0.41
C TRP A 171 11.55 -7.08 -0.77
N GLY A 172 12.46 -6.87 0.18
CA GLY A 172 13.89 -7.01 -0.06
C GLY A 172 14.26 -8.42 -0.58
N PRO A 173 15.14 -8.55 -1.59
CA PRO A 173 15.45 -9.83 -2.21
C PRO A 173 15.93 -10.93 -1.26
N ARG A 174 16.64 -10.56 -0.19
CA ARG A 174 17.20 -11.52 0.78
C ARG A 174 16.24 -11.88 1.91
N HIS A 175 15.49 -10.91 2.40
CA HIS A 175 14.83 -10.99 3.71
C HIS A 175 13.40 -10.42 3.71
N GLY A 176 12.79 -10.24 2.54
CA GLY A 176 11.44 -9.69 2.40
C GLY A 176 10.42 -10.46 3.24
N THR A 177 9.79 -9.78 4.19
CA THR A 177 8.83 -10.42 5.10
C THR A 177 7.51 -10.77 4.41
N ALA A 178 7.14 -10.08 3.34
CA ALA A 178 5.86 -10.29 2.65
C ALA A 178 5.75 -11.69 2.06
N TYR A 179 6.87 -12.31 1.66
CA TYR A 179 6.88 -13.66 1.09
C TYR A 179 6.29 -14.72 2.03
N LEU A 180 6.44 -14.52 3.34
CA LEU A 180 5.89 -15.43 4.36
C LEU A 180 4.37 -15.36 4.46
N GLU A 181 3.74 -14.32 3.93
CA GLU A 181 2.30 -14.11 3.97
C GLU A 181 1.61 -14.71 2.74
N PHE A 182 2.39 -15.11 1.71
CA PHE A 182 1.85 -15.50 0.42
C PHE A 182 1.57 -16.99 0.28
N SER A 183 0.54 -17.29 -0.51
CA SER A 183 0.22 -18.63 -0.99
C SER A 183 1.34 -19.16 -1.86
N SER A 184 1.70 -20.44 -1.72
CA SER A 184 2.71 -21.09 -2.58
C SER A 184 2.22 -21.25 -4.01
N ASP A 185 3.12 -21.50 -4.96
CA ASP A 185 2.72 -21.77 -6.35
C ASP A 185 1.82 -22.99 -6.45
N LEU A 186 2.12 -24.04 -5.67
CA LEU A 186 1.30 -25.24 -5.64
C LEU A 186 -0.08 -24.98 -5.02
N SER A 187 -0.17 -24.13 -3.99
CA SER A 187 -1.46 -23.77 -3.36
C SER A 187 -2.38 -23.10 -4.38
N LEU A 188 -1.85 -22.11 -5.11
CA LEU A 188 -2.60 -21.40 -6.13
C LEU A 188 -3.04 -22.33 -7.28
N ASP A 189 -2.13 -23.19 -7.75
CA ASP A 189 -2.45 -24.15 -8.81
C ASP A 189 -3.49 -25.18 -8.33
N TRP A 190 -3.42 -25.59 -7.06
CA TRP A 190 -4.36 -26.53 -6.45
C TRP A 190 -5.76 -25.93 -6.29
N GLU A 191 -5.86 -24.68 -5.86
CA GLU A 191 -7.12 -23.96 -5.72
C GLU A 191 -7.82 -23.79 -7.06
N ALA A 192 -7.08 -23.41 -8.10
CA ALA A 192 -7.60 -23.25 -9.45
C ALA A 192 -7.93 -24.58 -10.16
N ALA A 193 -7.34 -25.70 -9.72
CA ALA A 193 -7.51 -27.01 -10.34
C ALA A 193 -8.88 -27.66 -10.05
N ASP A 194 -9.43 -28.33 -11.05
CA ASP A 194 -10.58 -29.23 -10.90
C ASP A 194 -10.18 -30.58 -10.26
N ALA A 195 -11.16 -31.47 -10.05
CA ALA A 195 -10.94 -32.74 -9.36
C ALA A 195 -9.91 -33.64 -10.08
N ASP A 196 -9.95 -33.69 -11.41
CA ASP A 196 -9.04 -34.52 -12.22
C ASP A 196 -7.62 -33.97 -12.16
N ARG A 197 -7.47 -32.65 -12.31
CA ARG A 197 -6.17 -31.99 -12.21
C ARG A 197 -5.57 -32.11 -10.81
N ARG A 198 -6.38 -32.00 -9.76
CA ARG A 198 -5.94 -32.25 -8.37
C ARG A 198 -5.45 -33.68 -8.19
N ALA A 199 -6.13 -34.66 -8.77
CA ALA A 199 -5.69 -36.06 -8.73
C ALA A 199 -4.35 -36.26 -9.45
N GLU A 200 -4.14 -35.60 -10.59
CA GLU A 200 -2.86 -35.61 -11.32
C GLU A 200 -1.72 -35.01 -10.51
N ILE A 201 -1.94 -33.81 -9.93
CA ILE A 201 -0.96 -33.13 -9.09
C ILE A 201 -0.56 -34.05 -7.93
N ARG A 202 -1.54 -34.59 -7.20
CA ARG A 202 -1.27 -35.48 -6.05
C ARG A 202 -0.50 -36.73 -6.47
N LYS A 203 -0.87 -37.34 -7.60
CA LYS A 203 -0.17 -38.50 -8.17
C LYS A 203 1.27 -38.16 -8.59
N GLY A 204 1.52 -36.93 -9.04
CA GLY A 204 2.85 -36.42 -9.35
C GLY A 204 3.76 -36.41 -8.12
N TYR A 205 3.28 -35.82 -7.02
CA TYR A 205 4.06 -35.71 -5.78
C TYR A 205 4.25 -37.05 -5.05
N ALA A 206 3.28 -37.96 -5.13
CA ALA A 206 3.37 -39.29 -4.51
C ALA A 206 4.53 -40.16 -5.05
N ARG A 207 5.18 -39.77 -6.16
CA ARG A 207 6.34 -40.48 -6.73
C ARG A 207 7.64 -40.19 -5.98
N PHE A 208 7.71 -39.09 -5.24
CA PHE A 208 8.88 -38.71 -4.48
C PHE A 208 8.86 -39.36 -3.08
N LYS A 209 10.04 -39.68 -2.54
CA LYS A 209 10.20 -40.19 -1.17
C LYS A 209 11.21 -39.30 -0.42
N PRO A 210 10.81 -38.63 0.68
CA PRO A 210 9.45 -38.56 1.22
C PRO A 210 8.46 -37.86 0.28
N ASP A 211 7.15 -38.04 0.52
CA ASP A 211 6.11 -37.26 -0.17
C ASP A 211 6.29 -35.77 0.18
N LEU A 212 6.51 -34.95 -0.84
CA LEU A 212 6.83 -33.53 -0.69
C LEU A 212 5.61 -32.62 -0.88
N PHE A 213 4.42 -33.17 -1.10
CA PHE A 213 3.23 -32.37 -1.43
C PHE A 213 2.90 -31.32 -0.36
N GLU A 214 2.82 -31.71 0.91
CA GLU A 214 2.55 -30.77 2.01
C GLU A 214 3.65 -29.72 2.16
N ASN A 215 4.90 -30.10 1.94
CA ASN A 215 6.02 -29.16 1.97
C ASN A 215 5.92 -28.14 0.82
N ALA A 216 5.54 -28.60 -0.38
CA ALA A 216 5.38 -27.74 -1.55
C ALA A 216 4.15 -26.82 -1.43
N LEU A 217 3.05 -27.29 -0.80
CA LEU A 217 1.89 -26.45 -0.49
C LEU A 217 2.24 -25.29 0.43
N ASN A 218 3.17 -25.50 1.37
CA ASN A 218 3.58 -24.49 2.34
C ASN A 218 4.85 -23.73 1.95
N GLN A 219 5.42 -24.03 0.78
CA GLN A 219 6.68 -23.44 0.33
C GLN A 219 6.53 -21.94 0.12
N VAL A 220 7.39 -21.17 0.78
CA VAL A 220 7.45 -19.71 0.64
C VAL A 220 7.81 -19.37 -0.81
N PRO A 221 6.97 -18.61 -1.53
CA PRO A 221 7.29 -18.20 -2.88
C PRO A 221 8.33 -17.08 -2.87
N HIS A 222 9.24 -17.10 -3.84
CA HIS A 222 10.26 -16.06 -4.01
C HIS A 222 10.32 -15.61 -5.47
N PRO A 223 10.47 -14.30 -5.73
CA PRO A 223 10.71 -13.81 -7.08
C PRO A 223 12.03 -14.31 -7.65
N ALA A 224 12.07 -14.51 -8.96
CA ALA A 224 13.28 -14.77 -9.70
C ALA A 224 14.05 -13.47 -9.95
N TRP A 225 14.57 -12.85 -8.88
CA TRP A 225 15.26 -11.54 -8.92
C TRP A 225 16.39 -11.43 -9.96
N ALA A 226 17.10 -12.52 -10.23
CA ALA A 226 18.13 -12.57 -11.27
C ALA A 226 17.57 -12.33 -12.69
N ARG A 227 16.29 -12.60 -12.93
CA ARG A 227 15.61 -12.37 -14.23
C ARG A 227 15.06 -10.96 -14.35
N THR A 228 14.89 -10.26 -13.24
CA THR A 228 14.37 -8.89 -13.22
C THR A 228 15.49 -7.85 -13.15
N GLY A 229 16.74 -8.28 -13.37
CA GLY A 229 17.95 -7.43 -13.33
C GLY A 229 18.28 -6.80 -11.98
N ILE A 230 17.70 -7.31 -10.89
CA ILE A 230 17.93 -6.79 -9.54
C ILE A 230 18.97 -7.63 -8.80
N GLY A 231 20.05 -6.97 -8.36
CA GLY A 231 21.04 -7.55 -7.47
C GLY A 231 20.49 -7.82 -6.06
N ALA A 232 21.15 -8.70 -5.30
CA ALA A 232 20.69 -9.08 -3.96
C ALA A 232 20.76 -7.95 -2.91
N ASP A 233 21.51 -6.87 -3.18
CA ASP A 233 21.82 -5.79 -2.23
C ASP A 233 21.27 -4.43 -2.70
N VAL A 234 19.95 -4.37 -2.87
CA VAL A 234 19.24 -3.11 -3.20
C VAL A 234 19.17 -2.22 -1.96
N SER A 235 19.66 -0.98 -2.08
CA SER A 235 19.47 0.04 -1.06
C SER A 235 17.98 0.28 -0.81
N SER A 236 17.57 0.52 0.44
CA SER A 236 16.17 0.82 0.77
C SER A 236 15.62 1.99 -0.03
N THR A 237 16.45 3.00 -0.30
CA THR A 237 16.07 4.16 -1.12
C THR A 237 15.73 3.80 -2.57
N HIS A 238 16.18 2.65 -3.08
CA HIS A 238 15.97 2.18 -4.45
C HIS A 238 14.97 1.03 -4.54
N ILE A 239 14.25 0.71 -3.45
CA ILE A 239 13.30 -0.40 -3.44
C ILE A 239 12.19 -0.25 -4.49
N TYR A 240 11.82 0.99 -4.86
CA TYR A 240 10.84 1.26 -5.89
C TYR A 240 11.27 0.69 -7.26
N LYS A 241 12.58 0.69 -7.57
CA LYS A 241 13.15 0.06 -8.79
C LYS A 241 12.94 -1.44 -8.76
N ALA A 242 13.22 -2.07 -7.62
CA ALA A 242 13.03 -3.51 -7.45
C ALA A 242 11.56 -3.93 -7.47
N LEU A 243 10.68 -3.15 -6.83
CA LEU A 243 9.24 -3.37 -6.92
C LEU A 243 8.74 -3.22 -8.35
N PHE A 244 9.22 -2.22 -9.10
CA PHE A 244 8.87 -2.03 -10.49
C PHE A 244 9.34 -3.19 -11.38
N SER A 245 10.56 -3.67 -11.17
CA SER A 245 11.12 -4.79 -11.94
C SER A 245 10.36 -6.10 -11.78
N LEU A 246 9.67 -6.29 -10.64
CA LEU A 246 8.87 -7.50 -10.38
C LEU A 246 7.78 -7.73 -11.42
N ALA A 247 7.33 -6.67 -12.12
CA ALA A 247 6.38 -6.79 -13.22
C ALA A 247 6.86 -7.77 -14.31
N ALA A 248 8.17 -7.93 -14.48
CA ALA A 248 8.77 -8.87 -15.44
C ALA A 248 8.74 -10.33 -14.93
N ASP A 249 8.48 -10.59 -13.65
CA ASP A 249 8.29 -11.94 -13.12
C ASP A 249 6.79 -12.28 -13.02
N THR A 250 6.19 -12.49 -14.19
CA THR A 250 4.75 -12.76 -14.38
C THR A 250 4.31 -14.07 -13.72
N ARG A 251 5.24 -14.99 -13.48
CA ARG A 251 4.98 -16.27 -12.78
C ARG A 251 4.85 -16.06 -11.28
N PHE A 252 5.64 -15.14 -10.74
CA PHE A 252 5.57 -14.78 -9.33
C PHE A 252 4.36 -13.89 -9.03
N LEU A 253 4.12 -12.83 -9.82
CA LEU A 253 3.03 -11.85 -9.59
C LEU A 253 1.66 -12.36 -10.04
N LYS A 254 1.06 -13.24 -9.23
CA LYS A 254 -0.31 -13.74 -9.41
C LYS A 254 -1.08 -13.72 -8.08
N ALA A 255 -2.41 -13.74 -8.15
CA ALA A 255 -3.32 -13.83 -7.01
C ALA A 255 -2.98 -12.84 -5.86
N ASP A 256 -2.91 -13.32 -4.62
CA ASP A 256 -2.57 -12.62 -3.38
C ASP A 256 -1.33 -11.73 -3.50
N ARG A 257 -0.31 -12.22 -4.20
CA ARG A 257 0.97 -11.52 -4.42
C ARG A 257 0.78 -10.31 -5.30
N LEU A 258 0.00 -10.43 -6.39
CA LEU A 258 -0.31 -9.32 -7.29
C LEU A 258 -1.12 -8.25 -6.56
N VAL A 259 -2.08 -8.65 -5.74
CA VAL A 259 -2.91 -7.72 -4.94
C VAL A 259 -2.05 -6.93 -3.96
N THR A 260 -1.19 -7.62 -3.21
CA THR A 260 -0.30 -6.99 -2.22
C THR A 260 0.73 -6.09 -2.91
N TRP A 261 1.34 -6.57 -4.00
CA TRP A 261 2.31 -5.82 -4.78
C TRP A 261 1.72 -4.55 -5.37
N SER A 262 0.48 -4.58 -5.87
CA SER A 262 -0.16 -3.41 -6.50
C SER A 262 -0.27 -2.23 -5.53
N LEU A 263 -0.71 -2.48 -4.29
CA LEU A 263 -0.81 -1.44 -3.25
C LEU A 263 0.57 -0.97 -2.79
N ASP A 264 1.51 -1.90 -2.58
CA ASP A 264 2.87 -1.55 -2.13
C ASP A 264 3.65 -0.81 -3.24
N LEU A 265 3.39 -1.07 -4.52
CA LEU A 265 3.95 -0.34 -5.66
C LEU A 265 3.39 1.09 -5.75
N ALA A 266 2.08 1.28 -5.60
CA ALA A 266 1.47 2.61 -5.53
C ALA A 266 1.96 3.40 -4.31
N THR A 267 2.21 2.71 -3.20
CA THR A 267 2.84 3.29 -2.00
C THR A 267 4.28 3.74 -2.27
N ALA A 268 5.06 2.93 -2.98
CA ALA A 268 6.42 3.27 -3.39
C ALA A 268 6.43 4.51 -4.31
N ALA A 269 5.47 4.62 -5.22
CA ALA A 269 5.31 5.76 -6.10
C ALA A 269 5.12 7.08 -5.32
N LEU A 270 4.19 7.09 -4.37
CA LEU A 270 3.92 8.26 -3.51
C LEU A 270 5.14 8.65 -2.65
N ALA A 271 5.83 7.65 -2.08
CA ALA A 271 7.03 7.90 -1.28
C ALA A 271 8.17 8.45 -2.14
N MET A 272 8.34 7.94 -3.36
CA MET A 272 9.36 8.41 -4.29
C MET A 272 9.04 9.83 -4.78
N HIS A 273 7.77 10.13 -5.10
CA HIS A 273 7.34 11.49 -5.41
C HIS A 273 7.63 12.47 -4.27
N ALA A 274 7.35 12.06 -3.03
CA ALA A 274 7.67 12.86 -1.86
C ALA A 274 9.19 13.11 -1.75
N LEU A 275 10.01 12.10 -2.03
CA LEU A 275 11.47 12.24 -2.03
C LEU A 275 11.95 13.21 -3.12
N ALA A 276 11.44 13.06 -4.36
CA ALA A 276 11.70 13.95 -5.48
C ALA A 276 11.32 15.41 -5.16
N TRP A 277 10.15 15.64 -4.57
CA TRP A 277 9.71 16.98 -4.20
C TRP A 277 10.52 17.59 -3.05
N SER A 278 11.06 16.76 -2.16
CA SER A 278 11.97 17.20 -1.09
C SER A 278 13.32 17.71 -1.61
N ASP A 279 13.68 17.38 -2.85
CA ASP A 279 14.91 17.81 -3.52
C ASP A 279 14.62 18.44 -4.89
N ARG A 280 13.43 19.05 -5.03
CA ARG A 280 12.82 19.44 -6.31
C ARG A 280 13.72 20.24 -7.25
N TYR A 281 14.59 21.10 -6.73
CA TYR A 281 15.48 21.89 -7.58
C TYR A 281 16.61 21.08 -8.22
N THR A 282 16.97 19.94 -7.63
CA THR A 282 17.93 19.00 -8.18
C THR A 282 17.23 17.94 -9.03
N THR A 283 16.07 17.44 -8.59
CA THR A 283 15.34 16.38 -9.31
C THR A 283 14.64 16.88 -10.58
N PHE A 284 14.15 18.11 -10.60
CA PHE A 284 13.46 18.71 -11.75
C PHE A 284 14.31 19.77 -12.48
N ASP A 285 15.64 19.69 -12.36
CA ASP A 285 16.55 20.49 -13.20
C ASP A 285 16.58 19.95 -14.65
N ASP A 286 17.29 20.62 -15.56
CA ASP A 286 17.30 20.31 -17.01
C ASP A 286 17.77 18.87 -17.38
N LEU A 287 18.25 18.08 -16.42
CA LEU A 287 18.59 16.66 -16.58
C LEU A 287 17.45 15.83 -16.00
N MET A 288 16.76 15.02 -16.82
CA MET A 288 15.80 14.03 -16.29
C MET A 288 16.56 12.95 -15.51
N PRO A 289 16.53 12.92 -14.16
CA PRO A 289 17.16 11.85 -13.41
C PRO A 289 16.31 10.57 -13.52
N ASP A 290 16.90 9.43 -13.17
CA ASP A 290 16.19 8.13 -13.19
C ASP A 290 14.89 8.19 -12.38
N GLU A 291 14.93 8.83 -11.21
CA GLU A 291 13.80 9.02 -10.30
C GLU A 291 12.59 9.63 -11.01
N LEU A 292 12.81 10.59 -11.91
CA LEU A 292 11.73 11.24 -12.65
C LEU A 292 11.10 10.31 -13.70
N ILE A 293 11.90 9.44 -14.33
CA ILE A 293 11.39 8.43 -15.28
C ILE A 293 10.44 7.47 -14.57
N TYR A 294 10.85 6.97 -13.39
CA TYR A 294 9.97 6.11 -12.59
C TYR A 294 8.73 6.85 -12.10
N TRP A 295 8.84 8.14 -11.76
CA TRP A 295 7.70 8.91 -11.30
C TRP A 295 6.63 8.97 -12.38
N ILE A 296 7.02 9.37 -13.59
CA ILE A 296 6.08 9.48 -14.70
C ILE A 296 5.48 8.10 -15.01
N ALA A 297 6.29 7.03 -15.01
CA ALA A 297 5.76 5.68 -15.18
C ALA A 297 4.74 5.29 -14.10
N PHE A 298 4.98 5.62 -12.83
CA PHE A 298 4.04 5.34 -11.75
C PHE A 298 2.76 6.17 -11.83
N GLU A 299 2.87 7.44 -12.18
CA GLU A 299 1.74 8.34 -12.40
C GLU A 299 0.82 7.75 -13.48
N GLU A 300 1.40 7.37 -14.62
CA GLU A 300 0.70 6.70 -15.71
C GLU A 300 0.02 5.40 -15.27
N ILE A 301 0.68 4.59 -14.45
CA ILE A 301 0.10 3.32 -13.97
C ILE A 301 -1.06 3.55 -13.01
N PHE A 302 -0.92 4.39 -11.99
CA PHE A 302 -1.87 4.39 -10.86
C PHE A 302 -2.75 5.63 -10.75
N PHE A 303 -2.29 6.79 -11.23
CA PHE A 303 -2.87 8.08 -10.86
C PHE A 303 -3.52 8.83 -12.02
N THR A 304 -3.18 8.52 -13.27
CA THR A 304 -3.90 9.05 -14.44
C THR A 304 -5.31 8.45 -14.54
N SER A 305 -6.22 9.15 -15.22
CA SER A 305 -7.52 8.60 -15.60
C SER A 305 -7.50 7.86 -16.94
N GLU A 306 -6.45 8.04 -17.74
CA GLU A 306 -6.33 7.46 -19.07
C GLU A 306 -5.96 5.98 -19.01
N PRO A 307 -6.50 5.12 -19.89
CA PRO A 307 -6.06 3.73 -19.99
C PRO A 307 -4.57 3.64 -20.33
N LEU A 308 -3.89 2.62 -19.82
CA LEU A 308 -2.50 2.38 -20.22
C LEU A 308 -2.41 1.96 -21.69
N ASP A 309 -1.48 2.57 -22.40
CA ASP A 309 -1.10 2.18 -23.74
C ASP A 309 0.13 1.26 -23.68
N ALA A 310 0.13 0.15 -24.43
CA ALA A 310 1.27 -0.75 -24.54
C ALA A 310 2.52 -0.07 -25.16
N SER A 311 2.30 1.05 -25.87
CA SER A 311 3.34 1.91 -26.42
C SER A 311 3.75 3.06 -25.48
N ASN A 312 3.25 3.10 -24.24
CA ASN A 312 3.59 4.14 -23.27
C ASN A 312 5.12 4.19 -23.06
N THR A 313 5.72 5.28 -23.52
CA THR A 313 7.18 5.40 -23.64
C THR A 313 7.86 5.41 -22.29
N GLU A 314 7.22 5.94 -21.25
CA GLU A 314 7.86 6.13 -19.95
C GLU A 314 7.89 4.84 -19.12
N ILE A 315 6.84 4.02 -19.19
CA ILE A 315 6.84 2.69 -18.56
C ILE A 315 7.90 1.79 -19.22
N VAL A 316 7.96 1.79 -20.55
CA VAL A 316 8.97 1.05 -21.32
C VAL A 316 10.38 1.55 -20.99
N ARG A 317 10.56 2.86 -20.91
CA ARG A 317 11.85 3.48 -20.55
C ARG A 317 12.28 3.10 -19.14
N ALA A 318 11.36 3.12 -18.16
CA ALA A 318 11.64 2.71 -16.79
C ALA A 318 12.07 1.22 -16.72
N ILE A 319 11.37 0.32 -17.41
CA ILE A 319 11.75 -1.11 -17.46
C ILE A 319 13.09 -1.32 -18.14
N SER A 320 13.37 -0.56 -19.20
CA SER A 320 14.64 -0.66 -19.94
C SER A 320 15.86 -0.28 -19.09
N GLN A 321 15.68 0.45 -17.99
CA GLN A 321 16.75 0.75 -17.04
C GLN A 321 17.11 -0.42 -16.11
N LEU A 322 16.29 -1.47 -16.06
CA LEU A 322 16.37 -2.54 -15.06
C LEU A 322 16.90 -3.86 -15.60
N ASP A 323 17.48 -3.89 -16.80
CA ASP A 323 17.84 -5.13 -17.53
C ASP A 323 16.68 -6.16 -17.55
N ALA A 324 15.44 -5.70 -17.43
CA ALA A 324 14.23 -6.50 -17.38
C ALA A 324 13.50 -6.46 -18.73
N GLU A 325 12.86 -7.56 -19.13
CA GLU A 325 12.16 -7.64 -20.41
C GLU A 325 10.78 -6.94 -20.37
N TRP A 326 10.57 -6.04 -21.33
CA TRP A 326 9.24 -5.53 -21.68
C TRP A 326 8.54 -6.53 -22.61
N THR A 327 7.46 -7.12 -22.13
CA THR A 327 6.64 -8.08 -22.88
C THR A 327 5.15 -7.73 -22.75
N GLU A 328 4.31 -8.38 -23.57
CA GLU A 328 2.85 -8.28 -23.42
C GLU A 328 2.37 -8.75 -22.04
N GLU A 329 3.04 -9.76 -21.46
CA GLU A 329 2.73 -10.22 -20.11
C GLU A 329 3.11 -9.17 -19.05
N THR A 330 4.27 -8.54 -19.19
CA THR A 330 4.72 -7.44 -18.30
C THR A 330 3.73 -6.27 -18.33
N PHE A 331 3.27 -5.88 -19.52
CA PHE A 331 2.22 -4.87 -19.71
C PHE A 331 0.89 -5.30 -19.06
N SER A 332 0.49 -6.55 -19.22
CA SER A 332 -0.72 -7.10 -18.60
C SER A 332 -0.65 -7.04 -17.07
N ILE A 333 0.51 -7.29 -16.47
CA ILE A 333 0.71 -7.15 -15.02
C ILE A 333 0.46 -5.72 -14.54
N PHE A 334 1.02 -4.71 -15.22
CA PHE A 334 0.77 -3.31 -14.85
C PHE A 334 -0.70 -2.90 -15.00
N ASN A 335 -1.37 -3.32 -16.07
CA ASN A 335 -2.80 -3.08 -16.24
C ASN A 335 -3.64 -3.69 -15.11
N ARG A 336 -3.37 -4.96 -14.78
CA ARG A 336 -4.08 -5.63 -13.68
C ARG A 336 -3.79 -4.96 -12.35
N ALA A 337 -2.57 -4.49 -12.13
CA ALA A 337 -2.21 -3.76 -10.91
C ALA A 337 -2.98 -2.44 -10.78
N ARG A 338 -3.09 -1.70 -11.88
CA ARG A 338 -3.92 -0.49 -11.97
C ARG A 338 -5.37 -0.79 -11.63
N GLU A 339 -5.97 -1.80 -12.27
CA GLU A 339 -7.35 -2.21 -12.01
C GLU A 339 -7.56 -2.60 -10.55
N ILE A 340 -6.69 -3.44 -9.99
CA ILE A 340 -6.75 -3.86 -8.58
C ILE A 340 -6.67 -2.65 -7.65
N TYR A 341 -5.70 -1.77 -7.86
CA TYR A 341 -5.52 -0.59 -7.03
C TYR A 341 -6.72 0.35 -7.11
N GLN A 342 -7.24 0.61 -8.31
CA GLN A 342 -8.43 1.44 -8.50
C GLN A 342 -9.69 0.83 -7.87
N CYS A 343 -9.88 -0.49 -7.99
CA CYS A 343 -10.95 -1.20 -7.31
C CYS A 343 -10.83 -1.08 -5.78
N GLN A 344 -9.62 -1.29 -5.23
CA GLN A 344 -9.37 -1.12 -3.79
C GLN A 344 -9.67 0.30 -3.33
N LEU A 345 -9.23 1.32 -4.07
CA LEU A 345 -9.56 2.71 -3.75
C LEU A 345 -11.08 2.94 -3.76
N ALA A 346 -11.78 2.44 -4.79
CA ALA A 346 -13.22 2.58 -4.91
C ALA A 346 -13.95 1.95 -3.71
N GLU A 347 -13.52 0.78 -3.23
CA GLU A 347 -14.05 0.15 -2.01
C GLU A 347 -13.82 1.01 -0.76
N LEU A 348 -12.70 1.72 -0.69
CA LEU A 348 -12.38 2.66 0.39
C LEU A 348 -13.12 4.01 0.25
N GLY A 349 -13.89 4.19 -0.82
CA GLY A 349 -14.58 5.43 -1.16
C GLY A 349 -13.63 6.50 -1.66
N LEU A 350 -12.51 6.13 -2.27
CA LEU A 350 -11.52 7.01 -2.87
C LEU A 350 -11.45 6.82 -4.37
N THR A 351 -10.94 7.84 -5.06
CA THR A 351 -10.53 7.78 -6.45
C THR A 351 -9.03 8.04 -6.57
N ALA A 352 -8.42 7.57 -7.67
CA ALA A 352 -7.03 7.89 -7.97
C ALA A 352 -6.77 9.41 -8.02
N ASN A 353 -7.74 10.17 -8.56
CA ASN A 353 -7.69 11.63 -8.60
C ASN A 353 -7.71 12.28 -7.21
N GLU A 354 -8.47 11.75 -6.25
CA GLU A 354 -8.44 12.25 -4.87
C GLU A 354 -7.08 11.99 -4.19
N VAL A 355 -6.48 10.83 -4.47
CA VAL A 355 -5.13 10.50 -3.99
C VAL A 355 -4.09 11.46 -4.60
N LEU A 356 -4.10 11.61 -5.93
CA LEU A 356 -3.19 12.51 -6.64
C LEU A 356 -3.38 13.96 -6.21
N GLY A 357 -4.63 14.44 -6.13
CA GLY A 357 -4.93 15.79 -5.66
C GLY A 357 -4.43 16.06 -4.24
N THR A 358 -4.48 15.04 -3.36
CA THR A 358 -3.90 15.15 -2.01
C THR A 358 -2.38 15.21 -2.04
N ALA A 359 -1.73 14.37 -2.86
CA ALA A 359 -0.28 14.38 -3.08
C ALA A 359 0.22 15.73 -3.62
N MET A 360 -0.57 16.38 -4.49
CA MET A 360 -0.24 17.67 -5.11
C MET A 360 -0.33 18.87 -4.15
N LEU A 361 -0.85 18.74 -2.93
CA LEU A 361 -0.95 19.87 -1.98
C LEU A 361 0.41 20.50 -1.66
N ALA A 362 1.48 19.71 -1.62
CA ALA A 362 2.82 20.23 -1.41
C ALA A 362 3.38 20.96 -2.65
N VAL A 363 2.96 20.56 -3.84
CA VAL A 363 3.31 21.21 -5.11
C VAL A 363 2.66 22.59 -5.20
N GLU A 364 1.38 22.66 -4.83
CA GLU A 364 0.62 23.92 -4.79
C GLU A 364 1.19 24.90 -3.77
N ALA A 365 1.55 24.42 -2.58
CA ALA A 365 2.14 25.24 -1.52
C ALA A 365 3.57 25.73 -1.86
N HIS A 366 4.36 24.90 -2.56
CA HIS A 366 5.78 25.15 -2.85
C HIS A 366 6.12 24.94 -4.34
N PRO A 367 5.61 25.79 -5.25
CA PRO A 367 5.85 25.64 -6.68
C PRO A 367 7.34 25.82 -7.02
N LEU A 368 7.78 25.18 -8.10
CA LEU A 368 9.10 25.42 -8.68
C LEU A 368 9.22 26.88 -9.11
N ARG A 369 10.29 27.55 -8.66
CA ARG A 369 10.60 28.93 -9.00
C ARG A 369 12.01 28.97 -9.57
N TYR A 370 12.14 29.03 -10.89
CA TYR A 370 13.41 29.24 -11.56
C TYR A 370 13.70 30.74 -11.57
N VAL A 371 14.80 31.16 -10.94
CA VAL A 371 15.29 32.53 -11.08
C VAL A 371 16.03 32.60 -12.40
N MET A 372 15.40 33.19 -13.41
CA MET A 372 16.08 33.56 -14.65
C MET A 372 17.26 34.45 -14.28
N LYS A 373 18.50 33.96 -14.46
CA LYS A 373 19.68 34.82 -14.38
C LYS A 373 19.63 35.74 -15.60
N GLU A 374 19.34 37.02 -15.36
CA GLU A 374 19.48 38.10 -16.36
C GLU A 374 20.94 38.32 -16.75
#